data_AF-A0A8J6SU17-F1
#
_entry.id   AF-A0A8J6SU17-F1
#
_cell.length_a   1.000
_cell.length_b   1.000
_cell.length_c   1.000
_cell.angle_alpha   90.00
_cell.angle_beta   90.00
_cell.angle_gamma   90.00
#
_symmetry.space_group_name_H-M   'P 1'
#
loop_
_entity.id
_entity.type
_entity.pdbx_description
1 polymer ?
#
loop_
_entity_poly.entity_id
_entity_poly.type
_entity_poly.pdbx_seq_one_letter_code
_entity_poly.pdbx_strand_id
1 'polypeptide(L)'
;MLSVAVFVFVGWIISVCLHEFGHAVVAYWGGDTSVKEKGYLTLNPLKYTHLSYSLVLPLVFLLIGGIPLPGAAVYIDVKRLRSRAWESAVSFAGPAASILVTLLLALPFFLGLAPAVPNHWIWEALAFLILLQVAGVFLNLLPIPPLDGYGIIEPWLAANVRSQLNGWSRYGIFVVFGLLWFSPEANRAFWQTVETVSTSLGVPMELAWMGYDLFNQWAAAMLVSLIVIGVVAQRVIPEPLQHWQEQGYQLLEQQHYESAIAAFDQAIRKSPGSAEAWYHRGNALRGLQRYEEAIAAYDHAIQHQSGYRAWYMKGNTLADLGQYEEAIAAYDHAMQHQPDSLNLGSLRGQLLTQLQRHEEALTTYDRLLQFHSDHAHTWIRRGNVLRHLERYEEAIAAYDRAIALHSNNYLPWLNRGLALGQLQRHEEELTAYQTAKELAPDEAAVGYAVSQVLFDLGRYEEAIATIDKTIYSNPELYQFWYLRGLILFHLMQPERALAALDQAIQIQSNDADLWIERSKVLHALEQHEEAIASYNHALHLSSKIGID
;
A
#
# COMPACT_ATOMS: atom_id res chain seq x y z
N MET A 1 -18.01 16.42 50.56
CA MET A 1 -17.81 15.00 50.20
C MET A 1 -17.65 14.83 48.68
N LEU A 2 -18.68 15.07 47.85
CA LEU A 2 -18.53 15.04 46.38
C LEU A 2 -17.41 15.95 45.85
N SER A 3 -17.17 17.09 46.51
CA SER A 3 -16.09 18.03 46.17
C SER A 3 -14.69 17.40 46.22
N VAL A 4 -14.44 16.44 47.13
CA VAL A 4 -13.15 15.73 47.21
C VAL A 4 -12.96 14.89 45.95
N ALA A 5 -13.98 14.11 45.60
CA ALA A 5 -13.93 13.23 44.45
C ALA A 5 -13.76 14.01 43.14
N VAL A 6 -14.50 15.11 42.97
CA VAL A 6 -14.35 16.02 41.81
C VAL A 6 -12.98 16.68 41.78
N PHE A 7 -12.48 17.18 42.91
CA PHE A 7 -11.17 17.83 42.98
C PHE A 7 -10.04 16.87 42.60
N VAL A 8 -10.02 15.68 43.20
CA VAL A 8 -9.01 14.66 42.93
C VAL A 8 -9.09 14.20 41.48
N PHE A 9 -10.30 13.99 40.95
CA PHE A 9 -10.50 13.58 39.56
C PHE A 9 -10.01 14.63 38.56
N VAL A 10 -10.42 15.89 38.72
CA VAL A 10 -10.00 16.99 37.84
C VAL A 10 -8.49 17.23 37.97
N GLY A 11 -7.95 17.23 39.19
CA GLY A 11 -6.52 17.37 39.44
C GLY A 11 -5.69 16.24 38.81
N TRP A 12 -6.20 15.00 38.89
CA TRP A 12 -5.56 13.85 38.25
C TRP A 12 -5.58 13.95 36.72
N ILE A 13 -6.71 14.33 36.10
CA ILE A 13 -6.79 14.56 34.63
C ILE A 13 -5.79 15.64 34.19
N ILE A 14 -5.72 16.76 34.91
CA ILE A 14 -4.80 17.85 34.59
C ILE A 14 -3.36 17.34 34.66
N SER A 15 -3.02 16.55 35.69
CA SER A 15 -1.68 15.99 35.81
C SER A 15 -1.34 15.03 34.66
N VAL A 16 -2.26 14.15 34.27
CA VAL A 16 -2.07 13.27 33.10
C VAL A 16 -1.89 14.08 31.82
N CYS A 17 -2.66 15.15 31.61
CA CYS A 17 -2.47 16.02 30.44
C CYS A 17 -1.08 16.68 30.44
N LEU A 18 -0.58 17.09 31.61
CA LEU A 18 0.76 17.67 31.75
C LEU A 18 1.87 16.63 31.52
N HIS A 19 1.65 15.38 31.94
CA HIS A 19 2.52 14.25 31.65
C HIS A 19 2.65 14.05 30.13
N GLU A 20 1.52 13.95 29.42
CA GLU A 20 1.51 13.78 27.96
C GLU A 20 2.09 14.97 27.20
N PHE A 21 1.82 16.17 27.70
CA PHE A 21 2.42 17.38 27.17
C PHE A 21 3.94 17.37 27.32
N GLY A 22 4.47 16.82 28.42
CA GLY A 22 5.90 16.61 28.63
C GLY A 22 6.52 15.80 27.51
N HIS A 23 5.95 14.63 27.19
CA HIS A 23 6.39 13.81 26.06
C HIS A 23 6.37 14.57 24.74
N ALA A 24 5.27 15.27 24.45
CA ALA A 24 5.09 16.00 23.19
C ALA A 24 6.09 17.16 23.02
N VAL A 25 6.37 17.92 24.09
CA VAL A 25 7.34 19.04 24.06
C VAL A 25 8.74 18.52 23.79
N VAL A 26 9.16 17.47 24.51
CA VAL A 26 10.50 16.91 24.34
C VAL A 26 10.64 16.21 22.99
N ALA A 27 9.59 15.57 22.48
CA ALA A 27 9.59 14.99 21.13
C ALA A 27 9.72 16.06 20.04
N TYR A 28 9.01 17.18 20.19
CA TYR A 28 9.12 18.33 19.29
C TYR A 28 10.55 18.89 19.26
N TRP A 29 11.17 19.09 20.43
CA TRP A 29 12.56 19.51 20.52
C TRP A 29 13.54 18.47 19.97
N GLY A 30 13.19 17.19 20.13
CA GLY A 30 13.97 16.05 19.67
C GLY A 30 13.92 15.79 18.16
N GLY A 31 13.01 16.44 17.43
CA GLY A 31 12.93 16.39 15.95
C GLY A 31 11.58 15.94 15.38
N ASP A 32 10.68 15.41 16.20
CA ASP A 32 9.34 15.04 15.74
C ASP A 32 8.41 16.26 15.70
N THR A 33 8.45 17.00 14.59
CA THR A 33 7.55 18.15 14.38
C THR A 33 6.09 17.76 14.16
N SER A 34 5.79 16.48 13.89
CA SER A 34 4.42 16.02 13.61
C SER A 34 3.50 16.12 14.81
N VAL A 35 4.05 16.14 16.04
CA VAL A 35 3.27 16.31 17.28
C VAL A 35 2.52 17.66 17.31
N LYS A 36 3.01 18.67 16.60
CA LYS A 36 2.35 19.98 16.46
C LYS A 36 1.09 19.86 15.59
N GLU A 37 1.20 19.17 14.45
CA GLU A 37 0.10 18.96 13.51
C GLU A 37 -1.00 18.07 14.11
N LYS A 38 -0.59 17.06 14.89
CA LYS A 38 -1.50 16.23 15.70
C LYS A 38 -2.18 17.00 16.85
N GLY A 39 -1.70 18.21 17.15
CA GLY A 39 -2.27 19.08 18.18
C GLY A 39 -1.91 18.71 19.62
N TYR A 40 -0.91 17.85 19.84
CA TYR A 40 -0.45 17.43 21.17
C TYR A 40 0.21 18.55 21.98
N LEU A 41 0.57 19.67 21.34
CA LEU A 41 1.11 20.87 21.98
C LEU A 41 0.02 21.87 22.43
N THR A 42 -1.26 21.47 22.42
CA THR A 42 -2.39 22.37 22.75
C THR A 42 -2.99 22.16 24.14
N LEU A 43 -2.48 21.21 24.93
CA LEU A 43 -3.04 20.79 26.23
C LEU A 43 -4.52 20.39 26.17
N ASN A 44 -5.03 20.08 24.99
CA ASN A 44 -6.44 19.71 24.80
C ASN A 44 -6.60 18.19 25.02
N PRO A 45 -7.22 17.73 26.12
CA PRO A 45 -7.39 16.31 26.43
C PRO A 45 -8.08 15.51 25.31
N LEU A 46 -8.93 16.16 24.51
CA LEU A 46 -9.66 15.53 23.40
C LEU A 46 -8.80 15.23 22.18
N LYS A 47 -7.60 15.83 22.09
CA LYS A 47 -6.67 15.61 20.98
C LYS A 47 -5.64 14.53 21.29
N TYR A 48 -5.46 14.18 22.56
CA TYR A 48 -4.65 13.03 22.93
C TYR A 48 -5.45 11.76 22.57
N THR A 49 -4.73 10.75 22.08
CA THR A 49 -5.25 9.49 21.52
C THR A 49 -6.38 8.87 22.34
N HIS A 50 -7.30 8.16 21.66
CA HIS A 50 -8.50 7.46 22.18
C HIS A 50 -8.92 7.79 23.63
N LEU A 51 -9.87 8.71 23.79
CA LEU A 51 -10.47 9.13 25.07
C LEU A 51 -10.84 7.97 26.02
N SER A 52 -11.25 6.82 25.46
CA SER A 52 -11.56 5.59 26.20
C SER A 52 -10.35 4.98 26.89
N TYR A 53 -9.24 4.76 26.18
CA TYR A 53 -8.03 4.16 26.74
C TYR A 53 -7.25 5.15 27.61
N SER A 54 -7.41 6.43 27.34
CA SER A 54 -6.61 7.51 27.91
C SER A 54 -7.19 8.11 29.19
N LEU A 55 -8.51 7.99 29.37
CA LEU A 55 -9.20 8.63 30.49
C LEU A 55 -10.16 7.66 31.20
N VAL A 56 -10.87 6.80 30.45
CA VAL A 56 -11.82 5.86 31.04
C VAL A 56 -11.12 4.67 31.68
N LEU A 57 -10.16 4.04 31.00
CA LEU A 57 -9.46 2.87 31.55
C LEU A 57 -8.64 3.23 32.81
N PRO A 58 -7.83 4.31 32.84
CA PRO A 58 -7.13 4.69 34.06
C PRO A 58 -8.04 5.03 35.22
N LEU A 59 -9.18 5.66 34.92
CA LEU A 59 -10.20 5.93 35.90
C LEU A 59 -10.81 4.64 36.46
N VAL A 60 -11.11 3.64 35.63
CA VAL A 60 -11.64 2.36 36.11
C VAL A 60 -10.72 1.71 37.15
N PHE A 61 -9.40 1.71 36.92
CA PHE A 61 -8.45 1.15 37.89
C PHE A 61 -8.28 2.00 39.15
N LEU A 62 -8.27 3.33 38.98
CA LEU A 62 -8.27 4.26 40.11
C LEU A 62 -9.48 4.04 41.02
N LEU A 63 -10.66 3.75 40.44
CA LEU A 63 -11.91 3.58 41.17
C LEU A 63 -12.12 2.16 41.71
N ILE A 64 -11.48 1.14 41.14
CA ILE A 64 -11.59 -0.26 41.60
C ILE A 64 -10.60 -0.57 42.74
N GLY A 65 -9.45 0.09 42.80
CA GLY A 65 -8.43 -0.25 43.81
C GLY A 65 -7.47 0.86 44.21
N GLY A 66 -7.73 2.13 43.84
CA GLY A 66 -6.88 3.27 44.24
C GLY A 66 -5.51 3.31 43.59
N ILE A 67 -5.22 2.43 42.63
CA ILE A 67 -3.93 2.39 41.93
C ILE A 67 -4.04 3.27 40.68
N PRO A 68 -3.22 4.33 40.56
CA PRO A 68 -3.24 5.19 39.38
C PRO A 68 -2.65 4.45 38.18
N LEU A 69 -3.40 4.37 37.09
CA LEU A 69 -2.86 3.91 35.81
C LEU A 69 -2.12 5.08 35.12
N PRO A 70 -0.99 4.78 34.46
CA PRO A 70 -0.33 5.76 33.62
C PRO A 70 -1.19 6.13 32.40
N GLY A 71 -0.95 7.35 31.91
CA GLY A 71 -1.79 8.07 30.97
C GLY A 71 -1.75 7.56 29.53
N ALA A 72 -2.36 8.37 28.67
CA ALA A 72 -2.58 8.15 27.25
C ALA A 72 -1.29 8.06 26.45
N ALA A 73 -1.07 7.03 25.62
CA ALA A 73 0.13 7.02 24.77
C ALA A 73 0.11 8.14 23.70
N VAL A 74 0.96 9.17 23.84
CA VAL A 74 1.24 10.12 22.75
C VAL A 74 1.96 9.40 21.61
N TYR A 75 1.42 9.47 20.40
CA TYR A 75 2.10 8.88 19.24
C TYR A 75 3.28 9.75 18.79
N ILE A 76 4.49 9.25 19.04
CA ILE A 76 5.76 9.91 18.72
C ILE A 76 6.45 9.13 17.61
N ASP A 77 6.84 9.82 16.53
CA ASP A 77 7.60 9.22 15.44
C ASP A 77 9.07 9.12 15.82
N VAL A 78 9.42 8.00 16.44
CA VAL A 78 10.78 7.70 16.93
C VAL A 78 11.83 7.80 15.82
N LYS A 79 11.47 7.54 14.55
CA LYS A 79 12.39 7.63 13.41
C LYS A 79 12.83 9.08 13.11
N ARG A 80 12.06 10.07 13.55
CA ARG A 80 12.37 11.49 13.38
C ARG A 80 13.21 12.07 14.51
N LEU A 81 13.41 11.31 15.60
CA LEU A 81 14.21 11.78 16.73
C LEU A 81 15.70 11.77 16.38
N ARG A 82 16.42 12.79 16.85
CA ARG A 82 17.83 13.06 16.48
C ARG A 82 18.81 11.98 16.97
N SER A 83 18.50 11.27 18.05
CA SER A 83 19.37 10.24 18.62
C SER A 83 18.65 9.35 19.61
N ARG A 84 19.28 8.21 19.96
CA ARG A 84 18.82 7.30 21.04
C ARG A 84 18.67 7.99 22.38
N ALA A 85 19.48 9.02 22.65
CA ALA A 85 19.36 9.82 23.88
C ALA A 85 18.07 10.67 23.88
N TRP A 86 17.63 11.13 22.70
CA TRP A 86 16.33 11.81 22.58
C TRP A 86 15.16 10.85 22.76
N GLU A 87 15.28 9.61 22.32
CA GLU A 87 14.27 8.57 22.60
C GLU A 87 14.10 8.35 24.12
N SER A 88 15.21 8.19 24.85
CA SER A 88 15.18 8.08 26.31
C SER A 88 14.66 9.34 27.00
N ALA A 89 15.06 10.53 26.50
CA ALA A 89 14.63 11.80 27.07
C ALA A 89 13.13 12.03 26.89
N VAL A 90 12.58 11.64 25.74
CA VAL A 90 11.13 11.67 25.47
C VAL A 90 10.40 10.78 26.47
N SER A 91 10.84 9.52 26.65
CA SER A 91 10.21 8.60 27.61
C SER A 91 10.31 9.11 29.06
N PHE A 92 11.39 9.78 29.44
CA PHE A 92 11.53 10.38 30.78
C PHE A 92 10.68 11.66 30.98
N ALA A 93 10.28 12.34 29.90
CA ALA A 93 9.66 13.65 29.97
C ALA A 93 8.29 13.64 30.68
N GLY A 94 7.47 12.60 30.46
CA GLY A 94 6.21 12.41 31.17
C GLY A 94 6.41 12.26 32.68
N PRO A 95 7.21 11.27 33.14
CA PRO A 95 7.53 11.11 34.56
C PRO A 95 8.12 12.37 35.19
N ALA A 96 9.00 13.09 34.47
CA ALA A 96 9.57 14.35 34.94
C ALA A 96 8.50 15.44 35.15
N ALA A 97 7.54 15.56 34.23
CA ALA A 97 6.41 16.47 34.37
C ALA A 97 5.52 16.09 35.58
N SER A 98 5.24 14.80 35.78
CA SER A 98 4.50 14.31 36.95
C SER A 98 5.24 14.59 38.27
N ILE A 99 6.56 14.43 38.31
CA ILE A 99 7.38 14.79 39.48
C ILE A 99 7.25 16.28 39.77
N LEU A 100 7.37 17.15 38.76
CA LEU A 100 7.25 18.59 38.94
C LEU A 100 5.86 19.00 39.46
N VAL A 101 4.79 18.41 38.92
CA VAL A 101 3.42 18.62 39.42
C VAL A 101 3.30 18.16 40.88
N THR A 102 3.84 16.99 41.21
CA THR A 102 3.84 16.45 42.58
C THR A 102 4.49 17.41 43.57
N LEU A 103 5.68 17.93 43.22
CA LEU A 103 6.42 18.89 44.06
C LEU A 103 5.67 20.20 44.25
N LEU A 104 5.04 20.71 43.18
CA LEU A 104 4.22 21.93 43.26
C LEU A 104 2.99 21.73 44.16
N LEU A 105 2.31 20.60 44.04
CA LEU A 105 1.14 20.28 44.87
C LEU A 105 1.52 20.07 46.35
N ALA A 106 2.71 19.53 46.63
CA ALA A 106 3.20 19.30 47.99
C ALA A 106 3.72 20.56 48.70
N LEU A 107 4.00 21.65 47.97
CA LEU A 107 4.58 22.88 48.49
C LEU A 107 3.84 23.49 49.71
N PRO A 108 2.49 23.50 49.77
CA PRO A 108 1.77 23.98 50.96
C PRO A 108 2.04 23.15 52.22
N PHE A 109 2.21 21.83 52.08
CA PHE A 109 2.55 20.95 53.20
C PHE A 109 4.01 21.10 53.61
N PHE A 110 4.91 21.14 52.63
CA PHE A 110 6.34 21.33 52.87
C PHE A 110 6.66 22.66 53.56
N LEU A 111 5.94 23.74 53.21
CA LEU A 111 6.11 25.06 53.82
C LEU A 111 5.33 25.24 55.14
N GLY A 112 4.59 24.23 55.60
CA GLY A 112 3.75 24.32 56.81
C GLY A 112 2.56 25.28 56.68
N LEU A 113 2.16 25.61 55.45
CA LEU A 113 0.96 26.43 55.16
C LEU A 113 -0.33 25.60 55.23
N ALA A 114 -0.21 24.29 55.04
CA ALA A 114 -1.30 23.32 55.16
C ALA A 114 -1.41 22.77 56.59
N PRO A 115 -2.62 22.49 57.07
CA PRO A 115 -2.84 21.89 58.39
C PRO A 115 -2.35 20.44 58.42
N ALA A 116 -1.82 20.03 59.57
CA ALA A 116 -1.41 18.64 59.82
C ALA A 116 -2.59 17.72 60.21
N VAL A 117 -3.73 18.31 60.56
CA VAL A 117 -4.94 17.60 61.03
C VAL A 117 -6.15 17.98 60.19
N PRO A 118 -7.17 17.11 60.11
CA PRO A 118 -8.36 17.36 59.31
C PRO A 118 -9.08 18.63 59.79
N ASN A 119 -9.31 19.56 58.87
CA ASN A 119 -10.08 20.77 59.16
C ASN A 119 -10.98 21.24 58.00
N HIS A 120 -10.67 20.84 56.77
CA HIS A 120 -11.38 21.24 55.57
C HIS A 120 -11.02 20.35 54.39
N TRP A 121 -12.05 19.75 53.77
CA TRP A 121 -12.01 18.70 52.72
C TRP A 121 -10.95 18.86 51.60
N ILE A 122 -10.48 20.08 51.34
CA ILE A 122 -9.50 20.38 50.31
C ILE A 122 -8.11 19.84 50.66
N TRP A 123 -7.76 19.76 51.94
CA TRP A 123 -6.45 19.29 52.38
C TRP A 123 -6.37 17.76 52.34
N GLU A 124 -7.46 17.08 52.69
CA GLU A 124 -7.64 15.64 52.48
C GLU A 124 -7.59 15.30 50.98
N ALA A 125 -8.30 16.07 50.16
CA ALA A 125 -8.30 15.90 48.71
C ALA A 125 -6.90 16.13 48.09
N LEU A 126 -6.20 17.18 48.51
CA LEU A 126 -4.86 17.51 48.02
C LEU A 126 -3.82 16.47 48.49
N ALA A 127 -3.87 16.06 49.77
CA ALA A 127 -2.98 15.03 50.31
C ALA A 127 -3.15 13.70 49.56
N PHE A 128 -4.40 13.29 49.30
CA PHE A 128 -4.69 12.09 48.53
C PHE A 128 -4.26 12.22 47.06
N LEU A 129 -4.49 13.38 46.42
CA LEU A 129 -4.02 13.62 45.06
C LEU A 129 -2.49 13.51 44.98
N ILE A 130 -1.73 14.07 45.93
CA ILE A 130 -0.27 13.94 45.97
C ILE A 130 0.14 12.47 46.11
N LEU A 131 -0.51 11.71 47.00
CA LEU A 131 -0.27 10.28 47.16
C LEU A 131 -0.45 9.52 45.83
N LEU A 132 -1.52 9.83 45.08
CA LEU A 132 -1.76 9.27 43.74
C LEU A 132 -0.67 9.69 42.73
N GLN A 133 -0.20 10.94 42.77
CA GLN A 133 0.86 11.38 41.86
C GLN A 133 2.18 10.65 42.13
N VAL A 134 2.54 10.48 43.41
CA VAL A 134 3.74 9.73 43.80
C VAL A 134 3.63 8.27 43.34
N ALA A 135 2.49 7.62 43.56
CA ALA A 135 2.25 6.26 43.06
C ALA A 135 2.35 6.18 41.52
N GLY A 136 1.78 7.15 40.79
CA GLY A 136 1.85 7.22 39.34
C GLY A 136 3.27 7.39 38.79
N VAL A 137 4.10 8.20 39.45
CA VAL A 137 5.53 8.35 39.10
C VAL A 137 6.27 7.02 39.26
N PHE A 138 6.06 6.32 40.38
CA PHE A 138 6.72 5.03 40.61
C PHE A 138 6.32 3.98 39.57
N LEU A 139 5.03 3.89 39.25
CA LEU A 139 4.54 2.95 38.23
C LEU A 139 5.12 3.29 36.86
N ASN A 140 5.12 4.55 36.45
CA ASN A 140 5.68 4.95 35.16
C ASN A 140 7.18 4.68 35.05
N LEU A 141 7.94 4.77 36.14
CA LEU A 141 9.39 4.52 36.11
C LEU A 141 9.76 3.03 36.13
N LEU A 142 8.80 2.10 36.22
CA LEU A 142 9.10 0.67 36.13
C LEU A 142 9.66 0.30 34.75
N PRO A 143 10.74 -0.50 34.67
CA PRO A 143 11.37 -0.90 33.41
C PRO A 143 10.59 -2.05 32.73
N ILE A 144 9.26 -1.89 32.58
CA ILE A 144 8.34 -2.90 32.04
C ILE A 144 7.55 -2.29 30.89
N PRO A 145 7.57 -2.87 29.66
CA PRO A 145 6.72 -2.40 28.56
C PRO A 145 5.23 -2.46 28.94
N PRO A 146 4.39 -1.46 28.63
CA PRO A 146 4.66 -0.27 27.82
C PRO A 146 5.05 0.98 28.62
N LEU A 147 5.45 0.85 29.89
CA LEU A 147 5.68 1.97 30.81
C LEU A 147 6.92 2.80 30.40
N ASP A 148 6.93 4.08 30.78
CA ASP A 148 7.99 5.02 30.42
C ASP A 148 9.38 4.57 30.85
N GLY A 149 9.49 3.95 32.01
CA GLY A 149 10.74 3.41 32.55
C GLY A 149 11.38 2.40 31.61
N TYR A 150 10.57 1.63 30.89
CA TYR A 150 11.07 0.77 29.80
C TYR A 150 11.55 1.62 28.62
N GLY A 151 10.77 2.60 28.17
CA GLY A 151 11.14 3.50 27.08
C GLY A 151 12.42 4.32 27.34
N ILE A 152 12.79 4.53 28.62
CA ILE A 152 14.07 5.15 28.99
C ILE A 152 15.25 4.24 28.62
N ILE A 153 15.13 2.94 28.89
CA ILE A 153 16.22 1.97 28.69
C ILE A 153 16.18 1.28 27.32
N GLU A 154 15.02 1.21 26.68
CA GLU A 154 14.77 0.50 25.41
C GLU A 154 15.81 0.81 24.31
N PRO A 155 16.18 2.09 24.04
CA PRO A 155 17.11 2.44 22.97
C PRO A 155 18.51 1.83 23.16
N TRP A 156 18.84 1.45 24.39
CA TRP A 156 20.15 0.92 24.80
C TRP A 156 20.18 -0.61 24.89
N LEU A 157 19.01 -1.27 24.82
CA LEU A 157 18.93 -2.73 24.84
C LEU A 157 19.39 -3.34 23.52
N ALA A 158 20.00 -4.54 23.59
CA ALA A 158 20.33 -5.34 22.43
C ALA A 158 19.06 -5.72 21.64
N ALA A 159 19.17 -5.82 20.32
CA ALA A 159 18.02 -5.98 19.42
C ALA A 159 17.17 -7.24 19.71
N ASN A 160 17.81 -8.34 20.12
CA ASN A 160 17.15 -9.58 20.53
C ASN A 160 16.31 -9.40 21.81
N VAL A 161 16.86 -8.72 22.82
CA VAL A 161 16.17 -8.43 24.08
C VAL A 161 15.01 -7.48 23.85
N ARG A 162 15.22 -6.43 23.04
CA ARG A 162 14.16 -5.49 22.65
C ARG A 162 13.01 -6.18 21.94
N SER A 163 13.30 -7.02 20.95
CA SER A 163 12.27 -7.75 20.20
C SER A 163 11.45 -8.68 21.09
N GLN A 164 12.08 -9.34 22.08
CA GLN A 164 11.37 -10.19 23.03
C GLN A 164 10.47 -9.37 23.94
N LEU A 165 11.00 -8.32 24.58
CA LEU A 165 10.25 -7.48 25.52
C LEU A 165 9.11 -6.72 24.83
N ASN A 166 9.32 -6.21 23.62
CA ASN A 166 8.27 -5.52 22.85
C ASN A 166 7.11 -6.45 22.48
N GLY A 167 7.36 -7.76 22.34
CA GLY A 167 6.30 -8.77 22.16
C GLY A 167 5.31 -8.83 23.34
N TRP A 168 5.74 -8.45 24.54
CA TRP A 168 4.95 -8.47 25.77
C TRP A 168 4.28 -7.13 26.10
N SER A 169 4.50 -6.09 25.30
CA SER A 169 3.97 -4.73 25.55
C SER A 169 2.45 -4.68 25.76
N ARG A 170 1.70 -5.57 25.11
CA ARG A 170 0.23 -5.70 25.28
C ARG A 170 -0.20 -6.25 26.65
N TYR A 171 0.69 -6.95 27.36
CA TYR A 171 0.37 -7.65 28.60
C TYR A 171 1.05 -7.04 29.83
N GLY A 172 2.12 -6.27 29.68
CA GLY A 172 2.95 -5.85 30.81
C GLY A 172 2.21 -5.04 31.86
N ILE A 173 1.24 -4.20 31.45
CA ILE A 173 0.39 -3.48 32.41
C ILE A 173 -0.46 -4.45 33.24
N PHE A 174 -1.05 -5.47 32.63
CA PHE A 174 -1.82 -6.49 33.35
C PHE A 174 -0.94 -7.33 34.29
N VAL A 175 0.32 -7.56 33.93
CA VAL A 175 1.29 -8.26 34.80
C VAL A 175 1.59 -7.43 36.05
N VAL A 176 1.85 -6.13 35.91
CA VAL A 176 2.11 -5.24 37.05
C VAL A 176 0.90 -5.19 37.99
N PHE A 177 -0.31 -5.04 37.44
CA PHE A 177 -1.52 -5.02 38.26
C PHE A 177 -1.86 -6.38 38.86
N GLY A 178 -1.67 -7.48 38.12
CA GLY A 178 -1.81 -8.82 38.66
C GLY A 178 -0.86 -9.05 39.84
N LEU A 179 0.38 -8.57 39.74
CA LEU A 179 1.34 -8.65 40.84
C LEU A 179 0.88 -7.83 42.06
N LEU A 180 0.47 -6.58 41.87
CA LEU A 180 -0.01 -5.72 42.96
C LEU A 180 -1.32 -6.21 43.59
N TRP A 181 -2.19 -6.89 42.84
CA TRP A 181 -3.49 -7.34 43.36
C TRP A 181 -3.40 -8.70 44.04
N PHE A 182 -2.60 -9.62 43.49
CA PHE A 182 -2.54 -11.01 43.94
C PHE A 182 -1.33 -11.32 44.83
N SER A 183 -0.34 -10.43 44.93
CA SER A 183 0.75 -10.53 45.92
C SER A 183 0.60 -9.45 47.00
N PRO A 184 0.15 -9.83 48.22
CA PRO A 184 0.08 -8.92 49.36
C PRO A 184 1.43 -8.28 49.70
N GLU A 185 2.53 -9.00 49.49
CA GLU A 185 3.89 -8.54 49.75
C GLU A 185 4.30 -7.45 48.77
N ALA A 186 4.04 -7.66 47.46
CA ALA A 186 4.32 -6.67 46.43
C ALA A 186 3.48 -5.40 46.64
N ASN A 187 2.19 -5.56 46.95
CA ASN A 187 1.30 -4.44 47.26
C ASN A 187 1.80 -3.63 48.46
N ARG A 188 2.15 -4.30 49.57
CA ARG A 188 2.65 -3.64 50.77
C ARG A 188 3.96 -2.90 50.50
N ALA A 189 4.90 -3.53 49.80
CA ALA A 189 6.19 -2.91 49.47
C ALA A 189 6.00 -1.66 48.58
N PHE A 190 5.09 -1.73 47.60
CA PHE A 190 4.76 -0.59 46.75
C PHE A 190 4.19 0.57 47.56
N TRP A 191 3.12 0.36 48.33
CA TRP A 191 2.47 1.42 49.10
C TRP A 191 3.37 1.97 50.21
N GLN A 192 4.15 1.14 50.88
CA GLN A 192 5.12 1.60 51.88
C GLN A 192 6.16 2.54 51.27
N THR A 193 6.59 2.28 50.03
CA THR A 193 7.50 3.16 49.29
C THR A 193 6.82 4.50 48.95
N VAL A 194 5.59 4.44 48.42
CA VAL A 194 4.79 5.62 48.07
C VAL A 194 4.53 6.50 49.30
N GLU A 195 4.16 5.90 50.43
CA GLU A 195 3.92 6.60 51.69
C GLU A 195 5.19 7.24 52.25
N THR A 196 6.33 6.53 52.18
CA THR A 196 7.62 7.06 52.65
C THR A 196 8.02 8.31 51.88
N VAL A 197 7.87 8.30 50.55
CA VAL A 197 8.15 9.47 49.71
C VAL A 197 7.13 10.58 49.95
N SER A 198 5.85 10.26 50.08
CA SER A 198 4.82 11.28 50.34
C SER A 198 5.04 11.96 51.69
N THR A 199 5.45 11.21 52.70
CA THR A 199 5.80 11.73 54.03
C THR A 199 7.05 12.61 53.98
N SER A 200 8.07 12.27 53.17
CA SER A 200 9.27 13.11 53.02
C SER A 200 8.98 14.44 52.31
N LEU A 201 7.91 14.50 51.52
CA LEU A 201 7.35 15.73 50.94
C LEU A 201 6.50 16.55 51.94
N GLY A 202 6.37 16.08 53.18
CA GLY A 202 5.62 16.76 54.25
C GLY A 202 4.12 16.44 54.27
N VAL A 203 3.63 15.52 53.44
CA VAL A 203 2.20 15.19 53.36
C VAL A 203 1.79 14.34 54.58
N PRO A 204 0.78 14.75 55.36
CA PRO A 204 0.24 13.93 56.45
C PRO A 204 -0.54 12.72 55.90
N MET A 205 -0.10 11.50 56.21
CA MET A 205 -0.75 10.29 55.69
C MET A 205 -2.18 10.11 56.21
N GLU A 206 -2.50 10.61 57.41
CA GLU A 206 -3.87 10.62 57.92
C GLU A 206 -4.82 11.38 56.98
N LEU A 207 -4.41 12.57 56.49
CA LEU A 207 -5.19 13.33 55.51
C LEU A 207 -5.30 12.60 54.18
N ALA A 208 -4.23 11.95 53.73
CA ALA A 208 -4.21 11.23 52.46
C ALA A 208 -5.17 10.02 52.48
N TRP A 209 -5.18 9.25 53.57
CA TRP A 209 -6.09 8.11 53.74
C TRP A 209 -7.55 8.53 53.93
N MET A 210 -7.79 9.63 54.67
CA MET A 210 -9.14 10.21 54.75
C MET A 210 -9.62 10.71 53.39
N GLY A 211 -8.74 11.33 52.60
CA GLY A 211 -9.04 11.74 51.23
C GLY A 211 -9.38 10.54 50.32
N TYR A 212 -8.65 9.43 50.45
CA TYR A 212 -8.94 8.17 49.76
C TYR A 212 -10.32 7.63 50.12
N ASP A 213 -10.68 7.56 51.40
CA ASP A 213 -11.99 7.05 51.84
C ASP A 213 -13.13 7.92 51.33
N LEU A 214 -12.96 9.25 51.37
CA LEU A 214 -13.93 10.21 50.85
C LEU A 214 -14.08 10.14 49.33
N PHE A 215 -12.98 9.89 48.61
CA PHE A 215 -12.99 9.66 47.17
C PHE A 215 -13.73 8.37 46.82
N ASN A 216 -13.43 7.27 47.50
CA ASN A 216 -13.98 5.95 47.20
C ASN A 216 -15.51 5.87 47.40
N GLN A 217 -16.06 6.65 48.35
CA GLN A 217 -17.52 6.76 48.55
C GLN A 217 -18.28 7.27 47.32
N TRP A 218 -17.64 8.10 46.48
CA TRP A 218 -18.26 8.72 45.30
C TRP A 218 -17.73 8.16 43.97
N ALA A 219 -16.71 7.31 44.05
CA ALA A 219 -16.01 6.74 42.90
C ALA A 219 -16.96 6.07 41.89
N ALA A 220 -17.80 5.15 42.36
CA ALA A 220 -18.75 4.42 41.52
C ALA A 220 -19.77 5.34 40.84
N ALA A 221 -20.29 6.35 41.55
CA ALA A 221 -21.25 7.30 41.01
C ALA A 221 -20.64 8.18 39.91
N MET A 222 -19.37 8.56 40.06
CA MET A 222 -18.62 9.30 39.03
C MET A 222 -18.37 8.45 37.79
N LEU A 223 -18.03 7.16 37.93
CA LEU A 223 -17.84 6.25 36.81
C LEU A 223 -19.10 6.10 35.97
N VAL A 224 -20.23 5.84 36.62
CA VAL A 224 -21.53 5.70 35.94
C VAL A 224 -21.87 7.01 35.21
N SER A 225 -21.67 8.15 35.86
CA SER A 225 -21.93 9.46 35.24
C SER A 225 -21.06 9.69 34.01
N LEU A 226 -19.77 9.34 34.05
CA LEU A 226 -18.86 9.50 32.91
C LEU A 226 -19.17 8.54 31.76
N ILE A 227 -19.57 7.30 32.05
CA ILE A 227 -20.03 6.36 31.02
C ILE A 227 -21.29 6.90 30.34
N VAL A 228 -22.26 7.39 31.13
CA VAL A 228 -23.49 7.99 30.58
C VAL A 228 -23.18 9.23 29.75
N ILE A 229 -22.33 10.13 30.24
CA ILE A 229 -21.88 11.32 29.48
C ILE A 229 -21.18 10.89 28.20
N GLY A 230 -20.30 9.88 28.23
CA GLY A 230 -19.60 9.36 27.05
C GLY A 230 -20.56 8.80 26.01
N VAL A 231 -21.53 7.98 26.42
CA VAL A 231 -22.56 7.41 25.53
C VAL A 231 -23.46 8.50 24.94
N VAL A 232 -23.86 9.49 25.75
CA VAL A 232 -24.66 10.63 25.28
C VAL A 232 -23.85 11.52 24.35
N ALA A 233 -22.59 11.81 24.68
CA ALA A 233 -21.68 12.58 23.87
C ALA A 233 -21.46 11.94 22.49
N GLN A 234 -21.29 10.61 22.42
CA GLN A 234 -21.23 9.88 21.14
C GLN A 234 -22.50 10.01 20.29
N ARG A 235 -23.66 10.23 20.91
CA ARG A 235 -24.93 10.41 20.19
C ARG A 235 -25.19 11.86 19.78
N VAL A 236 -24.57 12.83 20.46
CA VAL A 236 -24.88 14.26 20.31
C VAL A 236 -23.76 15.00 19.57
N ILE A 237 -22.51 14.57 19.72
CA ILE A 237 -21.35 15.18 19.05
C ILE A 237 -21.30 14.65 17.61
N PRO A 238 -21.40 15.51 16.59
CA PRO A 238 -21.28 15.06 15.21
C PRO A 238 -19.88 14.51 14.94
N GLU A 239 -19.82 13.30 14.37
CA GLU A 239 -18.57 12.63 14.03
C GLU A 239 -17.67 13.53 13.15
N PRO A 240 -16.35 13.59 13.44
CA PRO A 240 -15.42 14.42 12.70
C PRO A 240 -15.26 13.94 11.25
N LEU A 241 -14.76 14.82 10.38
CA LEU A 241 -14.45 14.48 8.99
C LEU A 241 -13.62 13.19 8.87
N GLN A 242 -12.61 13.02 9.73
CA GLN A 242 -11.73 11.85 9.71
C GLN A 242 -12.48 10.53 9.92
N HIS A 243 -13.52 10.51 10.75
CA HIS A 243 -14.30 9.29 11.00
C HIS A 243 -14.93 8.76 9.70
N TRP A 244 -15.57 9.65 8.93
CA TRP A 244 -16.21 9.28 7.67
C TRP A 244 -15.19 8.88 6.60
N GLN A 245 -14.01 9.49 6.60
CA GLN A 245 -12.92 9.09 5.71
C GLN A 245 -12.41 7.69 6.07
N GLU A 246 -12.06 7.44 7.34
CA GLU A 246 -11.62 6.14 7.87
C GLU A 246 -12.62 5.03 7.59
N GLN A 247 -13.90 5.28 7.85
CA GLN A 247 -14.96 4.34 7.53
C GLN A 247 -15.04 4.08 6.02
N GLY A 248 -14.99 5.12 5.19
CA GLY A 248 -14.99 5.00 3.74
C GLY A 248 -13.81 4.17 3.23
N TYR A 249 -12.62 4.36 3.78
CA TYR A 249 -11.43 3.58 3.44
C TYR A 249 -11.60 2.08 3.75
N GLN A 250 -12.05 1.76 4.96
CA GLN A 250 -12.27 0.36 5.36
C GLN A 250 -13.31 -0.32 4.47
N LEU A 251 -14.37 0.39 4.12
CA LEU A 251 -15.41 -0.11 3.20
C LEU A 251 -14.86 -0.30 1.79
N LEU A 252 -14.00 0.60 1.31
CA LEU A 252 -13.33 0.49 0.02
C LEU A 252 -12.41 -0.74 -0.04
N GLU A 253 -11.62 -0.99 1.01
CA GLU A 253 -10.74 -2.18 1.12
C GLU A 253 -11.55 -3.48 1.12
N GLN A 254 -12.73 -3.47 1.73
CA GLN A 254 -13.68 -4.58 1.73
C GLN A 254 -14.52 -4.68 0.44
N GLN A 255 -14.30 -3.80 -0.53
CA GLN A 255 -15.05 -3.71 -1.79
C GLN A 255 -16.57 -3.44 -1.61
N HIS A 256 -16.97 -2.91 -0.45
CA HIS A 256 -18.32 -2.44 -0.18
C HIS A 256 -18.51 -1.03 -0.78
N TYR A 257 -18.46 -0.93 -2.10
CA TYR A 257 -18.32 0.34 -2.81
C TYR A 257 -19.47 1.34 -2.58
N GLU A 258 -20.74 0.90 -2.58
CA GLU A 258 -21.88 1.81 -2.33
C GLU A 258 -21.83 2.41 -0.92
N SER A 259 -21.52 1.60 0.09
CA SER A 259 -21.35 2.08 1.47
C SER A 259 -20.14 3.01 1.60
N ALA A 260 -19.04 2.72 0.88
CA ALA A 260 -17.87 3.59 0.84
C ALA A 260 -18.22 4.95 0.23
N ILE A 261 -18.97 4.99 -0.87
CA ILE A 261 -19.47 6.24 -1.49
C ILE A 261 -20.30 7.03 -0.47
N ALA A 262 -21.24 6.38 0.22
CA ALA A 262 -22.07 7.05 1.22
C ALA A 262 -21.25 7.67 2.36
N ALA A 263 -20.20 6.98 2.82
CA ALA A 263 -19.26 7.49 3.82
C ALA A 263 -18.45 8.68 3.29
N PHE A 264 -17.90 8.59 2.08
CA PHE A 264 -17.19 9.72 1.46
C PHE A 264 -18.11 10.90 1.16
N ASP A 265 -19.38 10.68 0.83
CA ASP A 265 -20.38 11.75 0.68
C ASP A 265 -20.63 12.48 2.01
N GLN A 266 -20.62 11.77 3.14
CA GLN A 266 -20.66 12.42 4.46
C GLN A 266 -19.40 13.24 4.72
N ALA A 267 -18.22 12.71 4.38
CA ALA A 267 -16.96 13.44 4.49
C ALA A 267 -16.98 14.73 3.65
N ILE A 268 -17.42 14.64 2.39
CA ILE A 268 -17.56 15.77 1.46
C ILE A 268 -18.58 16.79 1.97
N ARG A 269 -19.72 16.35 2.52
CA ARG A 269 -20.71 17.27 3.13
C ARG A 269 -20.11 18.09 4.27
N LYS A 270 -19.18 17.53 5.05
CA LYS A 270 -18.49 18.23 6.15
C LYS A 270 -17.37 19.13 5.65
N SER A 271 -16.63 18.68 4.65
CA SER A 271 -15.55 19.44 4.03
C SER A 271 -15.58 19.27 2.50
N PRO A 272 -16.30 20.16 1.79
CA PRO A 272 -16.43 20.07 0.34
C PRO A 272 -15.09 20.17 -0.40
N GLY A 273 -14.08 20.81 0.22
CA GLY A 273 -12.74 20.93 -0.32
C GLY A 273 -11.80 19.76 -0.01
N SER A 274 -12.30 18.64 0.54
CA SER A 274 -11.47 17.47 0.82
C SER A 274 -11.13 16.73 -0.48
N ALA A 275 -9.99 17.06 -1.08
CA ALA A 275 -9.48 16.39 -2.28
C ALA A 275 -9.39 14.87 -2.10
N GLU A 276 -8.99 14.43 -0.91
CA GLU A 276 -8.86 13.02 -0.56
C GLU A 276 -10.21 12.30 -0.54
N ALA A 277 -11.26 12.90 0.05
CA ALA A 277 -12.58 12.30 0.06
C ALA A 277 -13.16 12.18 -1.36
N TRP A 278 -12.95 13.19 -2.21
CA TRP A 278 -13.33 13.15 -3.62
C TRP A 278 -12.58 12.07 -4.41
N TYR A 279 -11.26 11.95 -4.21
CA TYR A 279 -10.45 10.93 -4.86
C TYR A 279 -10.90 9.51 -4.50
N HIS A 280 -11.13 9.23 -3.21
CA HIS A 280 -11.57 7.90 -2.80
C HIS A 280 -13.03 7.59 -3.15
N ARG A 281 -13.89 8.60 -3.20
CA ARG A 281 -15.22 8.47 -3.81
C ARG A 281 -15.12 8.06 -5.29
N GLY A 282 -14.22 8.68 -6.05
CA GLY A 282 -13.94 8.31 -7.44
C GLY A 282 -13.48 6.86 -7.58
N ASN A 283 -12.58 6.40 -6.70
CA ASN A 283 -12.11 5.01 -6.69
C ASN A 283 -13.26 4.02 -6.45
N ALA A 284 -14.15 4.32 -5.50
CA ALA A 284 -15.33 3.48 -5.22
C ALA A 284 -16.29 3.43 -6.41
N LEU A 285 -16.54 4.56 -7.06
CA LEU A 285 -17.38 4.64 -8.26
C LEU A 285 -16.80 3.87 -9.44
N ARG A 286 -15.47 3.95 -9.65
CA ARG A 286 -14.79 3.13 -10.66
C ARG A 286 -14.90 1.64 -10.34
N GLY A 287 -14.82 1.24 -9.08
CA GLY A 287 -15.06 -0.14 -8.63
C GLY A 287 -16.45 -0.67 -8.97
N LEU A 288 -17.45 0.21 -9.05
CA LEU A 288 -18.81 -0.07 -9.53
C LEU A 288 -19.00 0.12 -11.03
N GLN A 289 -17.94 0.42 -11.78
CA GLN A 289 -17.99 0.75 -13.21
C GLN A 289 -18.87 1.97 -13.54
N ARG A 290 -19.11 2.85 -12.56
CA ARG A 290 -19.79 4.16 -12.74
C ARG A 290 -18.76 5.20 -13.19
N TYR A 291 -18.22 5.00 -14.40
CA TYR A 291 -17.01 5.67 -14.86
C TYR A 291 -17.16 7.19 -15.01
N GLU A 292 -18.28 7.69 -15.53
CA GLU A 292 -18.53 9.12 -15.71
C GLU A 292 -18.60 9.84 -14.36
N GLU A 293 -19.27 9.24 -13.36
CA GLU A 293 -19.33 9.79 -12.01
C GLU A 293 -17.97 9.72 -11.30
N ALA A 294 -17.18 8.68 -11.56
CA ALA A 294 -15.82 8.58 -11.06
C ALA A 294 -14.94 9.70 -11.62
N ILE A 295 -15.02 9.97 -12.93
CA ILE A 295 -14.31 11.07 -13.59
C ILE A 295 -14.69 12.42 -12.97
N ALA A 296 -15.99 12.68 -12.76
CA ALA A 296 -16.44 13.90 -12.09
C ALA A 296 -15.90 14.04 -10.66
N ALA A 297 -15.84 12.92 -9.91
CA ALA A 297 -15.25 12.91 -8.57
C ALA A 297 -13.74 13.19 -8.60
N TYR A 298 -13.00 12.64 -9.56
CA TYR A 298 -11.57 12.95 -9.73
C TYR A 298 -11.36 14.41 -10.13
N ASP A 299 -12.23 14.99 -10.96
CA ASP A 299 -12.16 16.41 -11.33
C ASP A 299 -12.32 17.33 -10.12
N HIS A 300 -13.23 17.01 -9.21
CA HIS A 300 -13.32 17.71 -7.92
C HIS A 300 -12.08 17.53 -7.06
N ALA A 301 -11.50 16.32 -7.01
CA ALA A 301 -10.25 16.10 -6.29
C ALA A 301 -9.10 16.96 -6.85
N ILE A 302 -9.00 17.04 -8.18
CA ILE A 302 -8.00 17.83 -8.92
C ILE A 302 -8.14 19.32 -8.62
N GLN A 303 -9.37 19.86 -8.62
CA GLN A 303 -9.64 21.26 -8.27
C GLN A 303 -9.16 21.64 -6.87
N HIS A 304 -9.16 20.68 -5.93
CA HIS A 304 -8.74 20.87 -4.56
C HIS A 304 -7.29 20.43 -4.28
N GLN A 305 -6.44 20.41 -5.32
CA GLN A 305 -5.01 20.08 -5.24
C GLN A 305 -4.72 18.63 -4.81
N SER A 306 -5.48 17.66 -5.33
CA SER A 306 -5.01 16.27 -5.31
C SER A 306 -3.70 16.17 -6.10
N GLY A 307 -2.71 15.45 -5.57
CA GLY A 307 -1.48 15.15 -6.31
C GLY A 307 -1.74 14.32 -7.58
N TYR A 308 -0.67 13.85 -8.22
CA TYR A 308 -0.72 13.09 -9.48
C TYR A 308 -1.70 11.89 -9.51
N ARG A 309 -2.06 11.33 -8.34
CA ARG A 309 -2.92 10.15 -8.20
C ARG A 309 -4.32 10.33 -8.79
N ALA A 310 -4.93 11.50 -8.63
CA ALA A 310 -6.27 11.72 -9.20
C ALA A 310 -6.22 11.83 -10.73
N TRP A 311 -5.21 12.52 -11.28
CA TRP A 311 -4.95 12.54 -12.72
C TRP A 311 -4.69 11.15 -13.29
N TYR A 312 -3.89 10.35 -12.59
CA TYR A 312 -3.64 8.95 -12.95
C TYR A 312 -4.91 8.11 -12.99
N MET A 313 -5.72 8.14 -11.91
CA MET A 313 -6.96 7.36 -11.85
C MET A 313 -8.01 7.86 -12.85
N LYS A 314 -8.08 9.18 -13.08
CA LYS A 314 -8.89 9.74 -14.16
C LYS A 314 -8.45 9.20 -15.52
N GLY A 315 -7.15 9.20 -15.82
CA GLY A 315 -6.60 8.66 -17.07
C GLY A 315 -6.93 7.19 -17.28
N ASN A 316 -6.79 6.35 -16.25
CA ASN A 316 -7.19 4.94 -16.31
C ASN A 316 -8.69 4.79 -16.61
N THR A 317 -9.52 5.59 -15.94
CA THR A 317 -10.98 5.53 -16.09
C THR A 317 -11.42 5.97 -17.50
N LEU A 318 -10.77 7.00 -18.05
CA LEU A 318 -11.00 7.46 -19.42
C LEU A 318 -10.57 6.40 -20.44
N ALA A 319 -9.43 5.73 -20.21
CA ALA A 319 -8.97 4.64 -21.06
C ALA A 319 -9.93 3.45 -21.03
N ASP A 320 -10.50 3.09 -19.88
CA ASP A 320 -11.51 2.05 -19.75
C ASP A 320 -12.81 2.38 -20.54
N LEU A 321 -13.15 3.67 -20.66
CA LEU A 321 -14.25 4.17 -21.49
C LEU A 321 -13.91 4.29 -22.98
N GLY A 322 -12.66 4.03 -23.38
CA GLY A 322 -12.19 4.22 -24.76
C GLY A 322 -11.91 5.67 -25.15
N GLN A 323 -11.93 6.61 -24.20
CA GLN A 323 -11.60 8.03 -24.40
C GLN A 323 -10.08 8.22 -24.32
N TYR A 324 -9.38 7.74 -25.35
CA TYR A 324 -7.91 7.61 -25.32
C TYR A 324 -7.18 8.96 -25.36
N GLU A 325 -7.69 9.93 -26.11
CA GLU A 325 -7.12 11.28 -26.20
C GLU A 325 -7.13 11.98 -24.84
N GLU A 326 -8.28 11.95 -24.14
CA GLU A 326 -8.43 12.54 -22.82
C GLU A 326 -7.63 11.76 -21.76
N ALA A 327 -7.52 10.43 -21.90
CA ALA A 327 -6.68 9.62 -21.03
C ALA A 327 -5.19 10.02 -21.16
N ILE A 328 -4.70 10.20 -22.39
CA ILE A 328 -3.33 10.68 -22.64
C ILE A 328 -3.11 12.05 -22.01
N ALA A 329 -4.05 12.99 -22.15
CA ALA A 329 -3.97 14.32 -21.53
C ALA A 329 -3.92 14.23 -19.99
N ALA A 330 -4.71 13.33 -19.39
CA ALA A 330 -4.69 13.11 -17.95
C ALA A 330 -3.34 12.51 -17.47
N TYR A 331 -2.77 11.57 -18.22
CA TYR A 331 -1.42 11.07 -17.93
C TYR A 331 -0.34 12.13 -18.10
N ASP A 332 -0.45 13.00 -19.11
CA ASP A 332 0.45 14.14 -19.30
C ASP A 332 0.47 15.06 -18.08
N HIS A 333 -0.70 15.38 -17.52
CA HIS A 333 -0.79 16.13 -16.26
C HIS A 333 -0.19 15.36 -15.07
N ALA A 334 -0.44 14.05 -14.93
CA ALA A 334 0.18 13.25 -13.88
C ALA A 334 1.72 13.24 -13.99
N MET A 335 2.26 13.16 -15.21
CA MET A 335 3.70 13.16 -15.49
C MET A 335 4.38 14.52 -15.28
N GLN A 336 3.64 15.64 -15.22
CA GLN A 336 4.22 16.92 -14.79
C GLN A 336 4.71 16.86 -13.32
N HIS A 337 4.07 16.02 -12.50
CA HIS A 337 4.45 15.81 -11.10
C HIS A 337 5.41 14.63 -10.90
N GLN A 338 5.27 13.57 -11.71
CA GLN A 338 6.15 12.39 -11.69
C GLN A 338 6.71 12.10 -13.09
N PRO A 339 7.70 12.91 -13.55
CA PRO A 339 8.21 12.82 -14.91
C PRO A 339 8.99 11.53 -15.20
N ASP A 340 9.45 10.84 -14.17
CA ASP A 340 10.21 9.59 -14.21
C ASP A 340 9.33 8.36 -13.95
N SER A 341 8.00 8.50 -13.85
CA SER A 341 7.12 7.37 -13.56
C SER A 341 7.01 6.41 -14.75
N LEU A 342 7.66 5.25 -14.63
CA LEU A 342 7.60 4.17 -15.62
C LEU A 342 6.18 3.71 -15.92
N ASN A 343 5.30 3.68 -14.90
CA ASN A 343 3.91 3.28 -15.07
C ASN A 343 3.13 4.28 -15.94
N LEU A 344 3.20 5.57 -15.61
CA LEU A 344 2.51 6.62 -16.37
C LEU A 344 2.99 6.70 -17.81
N GLY A 345 4.31 6.72 -18.01
CA GLY A 345 4.87 6.77 -19.36
C GLY A 345 4.60 5.50 -20.17
N SER A 346 4.51 4.32 -19.53
CA SER A 346 4.13 3.08 -20.21
C SER A 346 2.69 3.11 -20.70
N LEU A 347 1.74 3.53 -19.84
CA LEU A 347 0.33 3.65 -20.19
C LEU A 347 0.12 4.68 -21.31
N ARG A 348 0.75 5.85 -21.19
CA ARG A 348 0.74 6.88 -22.23
C ARG A 348 1.28 6.36 -23.56
N GLY A 349 2.48 5.76 -23.54
CA GLY A 349 3.12 5.22 -24.74
C GLY A 349 2.32 4.10 -25.40
N GLN A 350 1.65 3.25 -24.60
CA GLN A 350 0.78 2.18 -25.12
C GLN A 350 -0.45 2.76 -25.83
N LEU A 351 -1.15 3.73 -25.23
CA LEU A 351 -2.29 4.36 -25.87
C LEU A 351 -1.89 5.11 -27.15
N LEU A 352 -0.75 5.82 -27.14
CA LEU A 352 -0.23 6.47 -28.35
C LEU A 352 0.08 5.46 -29.45
N THR A 353 0.65 4.31 -29.11
CA THR A 353 0.90 3.23 -30.07
C THR A 353 -0.40 2.67 -30.64
N GLN A 354 -1.43 2.49 -29.81
CA GLN A 354 -2.75 2.02 -30.24
C GLN A 354 -3.44 3.02 -31.18
N LEU A 355 -3.24 4.32 -30.95
CA LEU A 355 -3.71 5.40 -31.83
C LEU A 355 -2.80 5.63 -33.06
N GLN A 356 -1.81 4.76 -33.31
CA GLN A 356 -0.82 4.88 -34.39
C GLN A 356 0.03 6.17 -34.34
N ARG A 357 0.08 6.86 -33.20
CA ARG A 357 0.91 8.06 -32.95
C ARG A 357 2.32 7.65 -32.53
N HIS A 358 2.99 6.89 -33.39
CA HIS A 358 4.24 6.21 -33.07
C HIS A 358 5.39 7.16 -32.71
N GLU A 359 5.54 8.32 -33.35
CA GLU A 359 6.59 9.28 -33.01
C GLU A 359 6.44 9.87 -31.60
N GLU A 360 5.21 10.11 -31.16
CA GLU A 360 4.95 10.60 -29.80
C GLU A 360 5.15 9.50 -28.75
N ALA A 361 4.80 8.24 -29.09
CA ALA A 361 5.10 7.09 -28.26
C ALA A 361 6.63 6.91 -28.10
N LEU A 362 7.39 7.06 -29.19
CA LEU A 362 8.84 7.00 -29.19
C LEU A 362 9.44 8.07 -28.28
N THR A 363 8.99 9.33 -28.42
CA THR A 363 9.40 10.44 -27.55
C THR A 363 9.12 10.15 -26.07
N THR A 364 8.00 9.49 -25.78
CA THR A 364 7.64 9.08 -24.40
C THR A 364 8.66 8.10 -23.84
N TYR A 365 8.96 7.03 -24.59
CA TYR A 365 9.90 6.00 -24.15
C TYR A 365 11.34 6.52 -24.08
N ASP A 366 11.76 7.38 -25.01
CA ASP A 366 13.06 8.04 -24.97
C ASP A 366 13.23 8.89 -23.71
N ARG A 367 12.20 9.66 -23.33
CA ARG A 367 12.21 10.44 -22.09
C ARG A 367 12.31 9.53 -20.86
N LEU A 368 11.58 8.42 -20.80
CA LEU A 368 11.68 7.49 -19.68
C LEU A 368 13.09 6.90 -19.56
N LEU A 369 13.74 6.58 -20.68
CA LEU A 369 15.09 6.03 -20.71
C LEU A 369 16.18 7.03 -20.31
N GLN A 370 15.90 8.34 -20.37
CA GLN A 370 16.79 9.35 -19.77
C GLN A 370 16.85 9.23 -18.24
N PHE A 371 15.75 8.81 -17.60
CA PHE A 371 15.70 8.56 -16.16
C PHE A 371 16.10 7.13 -15.78
N HIS A 372 15.66 6.15 -16.58
CA HIS A 372 15.77 4.71 -16.28
C HIS A 372 16.46 3.97 -17.41
N SER A 373 17.73 4.30 -17.66
CA SER A 373 18.50 3.73 -18.78
C SER A 373 18.70 2.21 -18.69
N ASP A 374 18.53 1.64 -17.50
CA ASP A 374 18.67 0.22 -17.16
C ASP A 374 17.33 -0.54 -17.19
N HIS A 375 16.21 0.13 -17.53
CA HIS A 375 14.92 -0.55 -17.57
C HIS A 375 14.67 -1.26 -18.90
N ALA A 376 15.00 -2.57 -18.94
CA ALA A 376 14.92 -3.41 -20.13
C ALA A 376 13.55 -3.40 -20.84
N HIS A 377 12.43 -3.40 -20.09
CA HIS A 377 11.10 -3.41 -20.69
C HIS A 377 10.79 -2.12 -21.48
N THR A 378 11.28 -0.96 -21.04
CA THR A 378 11.12 0.28 -21.82
C THR A 378 11.93 0.26 -23.10
N TRP A 379 13.13 -0.34 -23.10
CA TRP A 379 13.89 -0.58 -24.34
C TRP A 379 13.14 -1.48 -25.33
N ILE A 380 12.46 -2.53 -24.85
CA ILE A 380 11.59 -3.37 -25.68
C ILE A 380 10.44 -2.53 -26.28
N ARG A 381 9.76 -1.72 -25.46
CA ARG A 381 8.66 -0.85 -25.94
C ARG A 381 9.14 0.16 -26.97
N ARG A 382 10.31 0.77 -26.76
CA ARG A 382 10.97 1.66 -27.73
C ARG A 382 11.24 0.93 -29.05
N GLY A 383 11.84 -0.27 -28.99
CA GLY A 383 12.11 -1.07 -30.18
C GLY A 383 10.84 -1.43 -30.95
N ASN A 384 9.76 -1.79 -30.24
CA ASN A 384 8.48 -2.12 -30.86
C ASN A 384 7.91 -0.93 -31.64
N VAL A 385 7.94 0.26 -31.04
CA VAL A 385 7.50 1.51 -31.70
C VAL A 385 8.35 1.83 -32.92
N LEU A 386 9.68 1.69 -32.83
CA LEU A 386 10.58 1.90 -33.97
C LEU A 386 10.32 0.93 -35.12
N ARG A 387 9.96 -0.33 -34.82
CA ARG A 387 9.55 -1.31 -35.83
C ARG A 387 8.26 -0.89 -36.55
N HIS A 388 7.29 -0.30 -35.82
CA HIS A 388 6.09 0.28 -36.45
C HIS A 388 6.38 1.52 -37.29
N LEU A 389 7.46 2.24 -37.00
CA LEU A 389 7.98 3.35 -37.80
C LEU A 389 8.90 2.87 -38.95
N GLU A 390 9.04 1.55 -39.15
CA GLU A 390 9.95 0.94 -40.15
C GLU A 390 11.44 1.32 -39.95
N ARG A 391 11.81 1.80 -38.76
CA ARG A 391 13.20 2.15 -38.38
C ARG A 391 13.89 0.92 -37.79
N TYR A 392 14.05 -0.12 -38.62
CA TYR A 392 14.43 -1.46 -38.18
C TYR A 392 15.82 -1.54 -37.51
N GLU A 393 16.83 -0.82 -38.03
CA GLU A 393 18.17 -0.79 -37.43
C GLU A 393 18.16 -0.20 -36.01
N GLU A 394 17.39 0.88 -35.80
CA GLU A 394 17.25 1.48 -34.48
C GLU A 394 16.43 0.60 -33.52
N ALA A 395 15.44 -0.14 -34.05
CA ALA A 395 14.70 -1.12 -33.30
C ALA A 395 15.62 -2.26 -32.82
N ILE A 396 16.47 -2.79 -33.71
CA ILE A 396 17.48 -3.81 -33.37
C ILE A 396 18.40 -3.30 -32.26
N ALA A 397 18.91 -2.07 -32.38
CA ALA A 397 19.75 -1.48 -31.34
C ALA A 397 19.04 -1.35 -29.99
N ALA A 398 17.74 -1.03 -29.98
CA ALA A 398 16.94 -0.99 -28.76
C ALA A 398 16.76 -2.38 -28.13
N TYR A 399 16.49 -3.41 -28.94
CA TYR A 399 16.40 -4.78 -28.45
C TYR A 399 17.74 -5.31 -27.95
N ASP A 400 18.85 -5.00 -28.63
CA ASP A 400 20.20 -5.34 -28.18
C ASP A 400 20.50 -4.73 -26.81
N ARG A 401 20.05 -3.49 -26.55
CA ARG A 401 20.14 -2.88 -25.21
C ARG A 401 19.30 -3.61 -24.18
N ALA A 402 18.07 -4.00 -24.50
CA ALA A 402 17.23 -4.79 -23.59
C ALA A 402 17.86 -6.16 -23.26
N ILE A 403 18.46 -6.83 -24.26
CA ILE A 403 19.17 -8.10 -24.12
C ILE A 403 20.39 -7.95 -23.22
N ALA A 404 21.19 -6.90 -23.43
CA ALA A 404 22.38 -6.62 -22.63
C ALA A 404 22.06 -6.33 -21.16
N LEU A 405 20.85 -5.87 -20.86
CA LEU A 405 20.34 -5.68 -19.49
C LEU A 405 19.83 -6.99 -18.86
N HIS A 406 20.09 -8.14 -19.47
CA HIS A 406 19.76 -9.48 -18.99
C HIS A 406 18.27 -9.66 -18.63
N SER A 407 17.37 -9.21 -19.51
CA SER A 407 15.99 -9.61 -19.38
C SER A 407 15.89 -11.14 -19.56
N ASN A 408 15.46 -11.88 -18.54
CA ASN A 408 15.13 -13.31 -18.65
C ASN A 408 13.83 -13.53 -19.45
N ASN A 409 13.68 -12.79 -20.54
CA ASN A 409 12.49 -12.68 -21.37
C ASN A 409 12.91 -12.95 -22.81
N TYR A 410 12.18 -13.83 -23.49
CA TYR A 410 12.45 -14.19 -24.88
C TYR A 410 11.97 -13.10 -25.87
N LEU A 411 11.05 -12.22 -25.46
CA LEU A 411 10.45 -11.19 -26.31
C LEU A 411 11.43 -10.26 -27.04
N PRO A 412 12.50 -9.72 -26.43
CA PRO A 412 13.45 -8.89 -27.18
C PRO A 412 14.18 -9.67 -28.28
N TRP A 413 14.48 -10.95 -28.07
CA TRP A 413 15.08 -11.81 -29.09
C TRP A 413 14.12 -12.07 -30.25
N LEU A 414 12.85 -12.38 -29.94
CA LEU A 414 11.79 -12.54 -30.93
C LEU A 414 11.60 -11.24 -31.73
N ASN A 415 11.46 -10.10 -31.06
CA ASN A 415 11.22 -8.83 -31.74
C ASN A 415 12.44 -8.34 -32.55
N ARG A 416 13.66 -8.68 -32.10
CA ARG A 416 14.89 -8.49 -32.86
C ARG A 416 14.90 -9.32 -34.13
N GLY A 417 14.54 -10.60 -34.06
CA GLY A 417 14.38 -11.47 -35.24
C GLY A 417 13.38 -10.89 -36.24
N LEU A 418 12.21 -10.43 -35.77
CA LEU A 418 11.20 -9.80 -36.63
C LEU A 418 11.74 -8.57 -37.36
N ALA A 419 12.53 -7.72 -36.69
CA ALA A 419 13.14 -6.55 -37.32
C ALA A 419 14.24 -6.94 -38.32
N LEU A 420 15.02 -7.99 -38.04
CA LEU A 420 16.05 -8.52 -38.96
C LEU A 420 15.45 -9.14 -40.22
N GLY A 421 14.31 -9.83 -40.11
CA GLY A 421 13.59 -10.38 -41.25
C GLY A 421 13.10 -9.31 -42.21
N GLN A 422 12.64 -8.16 -41.70
CA GLN A 422 12.28 -7.00 -42.55
C GLN A 422 13.48 -6.42 -43.30
N LEU A 423 14.69 -6.58 -42.78
CA LEU A 423 15.94 -6.21 -43.44
C LEU A 423 16.55 -7.35 -44.28
N GLN A 424 15.86 -8.49 -44.43
CA GLN A 424 16.33 -9.69 -45.13
C GLN A 424 17.65 -10.27 -44.57
N ARG A 425 17.93 -10.05 -43.28
CA ARG A 425 19.13 -10.56 -42.59
C ARG A 425 18.85 -11.93 -41.96
N HIS A 426 18.46 -12.88 -42.79
CA HIS A 426 17.87 -14.16 -42.36
C HIS A 426 18.74 -15.04 -41.45
N GLU A 427 20.08 -15.03 -41.59
CA GLU A 427 20.97 -15.79 -40.70
C GLU A 427 21.00 -15.21 -39.27
N GLU A 428 21.00 -13.89 -39.15
CA GLU A 428 20.95 -13.23 -37.83
C GLU A 428 19.56 -13.32 -37.21
N GLU A 429 18.52 -13.29 -38.03
CA GLU A 429 17.13 -13.55 -37.63
C GLU A 429 17.00 -14.96 -37.04
N LEU A 430 17.50 -15.98 -37.75
CA LEU A 430 17.50 -17.36 -37.28
C LEU A 430 18.21 -17.50 -35.93
N THR A 431 19.39 -16.89 -35.80
CA THR A 431 20.14 -16.90 -34.53
C THR A 431 19.30 -16.30 -33.39
N ALA A 432 18.63 -15.16 -33.64
CA ALA A 432 17.80 -14.50 -32.64
C ALA A 432 16.60 -15.36 -32.23
N TYR A 433 15.88 -15.97 -33.19
CA TYR A 433 14.76 -16.85 -32.88
C TYR A 433 15.19 -18.15 -32.18
N GLN A 434 16.35 -18.71 -32.52
CA GLN A 434 16.89 -19.88 -31.82
C GLN A 434 17.17 -19.55 -30.36
N THR A 435 17.79 -18.41 -30.05
CA THR A 435 17.97 -17.97 -28.65
C THR A 435 16.64 -17.72 -27.96
N ALA A 436 15.64 -17.12 -28.64
CA ALA A 436 14.30 -16.98 -28.09
C ALA A 436 13.68 -18.35 -27.73
N LYS A 437 13.87 -19.36 -28.59
CA LYS A 437 13.36 -20.72 -28.40
C LYS A 437 14.04 -21.44 -27.24
N GLU A 438 15.34 -21.21 -27.04
CA GLU A 438 16.06 -21.75 -25.87
C GLU A 438 15.51 -21.18 -24.55
N LEU A 439 15.14 -19.90 -24.54
CA LEU A 439 14.56 -19.22 -23.37
C LEU A 439 13.09 -19.59 -23.13
N ALA A 440 12.34 -19.92 -24.19
CA ALA A 440 10.93 -20.27 -24.13
C ALA A 440 10.62 -21.48 -25.05
N PRO A 441 11.03 -22.70 -24.66
CA PRO A 441 10.92 -23.89 -25.52
C PRO A 441 9.48 -24.33 -25.82
N ASP A 442 8.54 -23.95 -24.96
CA ASP A 442 7.12 -24.30 -25.08
C ASP A 442 6.30 -23.23 -25.81
N GLU A 443 6.91 -22.09 -26.16
CA GLU A 443 6.23 -21.01 -26.88
C GLU A 443 6.10 -21.35 -28.37
N ALA A 444 4.88 -21.73 -28.77
CA ALA A 444 4.58 -22.21 -30.11
C ALA A 444 4.94 -21.20 -31.21
N ALA A 445 4.67 -19.91 -30.96
CA ALA A 445 4.95 -18.83 -31.90
C ALA A 445 6.44 -18.72 -32.24
N VAL A 446 7.32 -18.99 -31.26
CA VAL A 446 8.78 -18.96 -31.46
C VAL A 446 9.24 -20.16 -32.28
N GLY A 447 8.71 -21.35 -31.98
CA GLY A 447 9.01 -22.56 -32.76
C GLY A 447 8.61 -22.41 -34.23
N TYR A 448 7.43 -21.82 -34.48
CA TYR A 448 6.97 -21.49 -35.82
C TYR A 448 7.89 -20.48 -36.53
N ALA A 449 8.28 -19.39 -35.86
CA ALA A 449 9.19 -18.39 -36.41
C ALA A 449 10.55 -18.99 -36.82
N VAL A 450 11.11 -19.90 -35.99
CA VAL A 450 12.34 -20.64 -36.34
C VAL A 450 12.13 -21.50 -37.59
N SER A 451 11.03 -22.26 -37.67
CA SER A 451 10.73 -23.08 -38.85
C SER A 451 10.54 -22.25 -40.11
N GLN A 452 9.91 -21.08 -40.00
CA GLN A 452 9.67 -20.20 -41.13
C GLN A 452 10.98 -19.64 -41.68
N VAL A 453 11.86 -19.10 -40.84
CA VAL A 453 13.14 -18.57 -41.33
C VAL A 453 14.07 -19.69 -41.85
N LEU A 454 14.02 -20.90 -41.28
CA LEU A 454 14.73 -22.06 -41.83
C LEU A 454 14.21 -22.45 -43.21
N PHE A 455 12.90 -22.36 -43.43
CA PHE A 455 12.29 -22.56 -44.74
C PHE A 455 12.76 -21.49 -45.74
N ASP A 456 12.76 -20.22 -45.34
CA ASP A 456 13.21 -19.10 -46.19
C ASP A 456 14.71 -19.21 -46.56
N LEU A 457 15.53 -19.76 -45.66
CA LEU A 457 16.94 -20.08 -45.90
C LEU A 457 17.17 -21.35 -46.74
N GLY A 458 16.11 -22.09 -47.09
CA GLY A 458 16.19 -23.36 -47.80
C GLY A 458 16.71 -24.54 -46.97
N ARG A 459 16.77 -24.40 -45.64
CA ARG A 459 17.24 -25.42 -44.68
C ARG A 459 16.07 -26.34 -44.28
N TYR A 460 15.47 -26.97 -45.28
CA TYR A 460 14.19 -27.68 -45.14
C TYR A 460 14.22 -28.85 -44.15
N GLU A 461 15.34 -29.57 -44.05
CA GLU A 461 15.51 -30.69 -43.11
C GLU A 461 15.48 -30.24 -41.64
N GLU A 462 16.02 -29.07 -41.34
CA GLU A 462 15.97 -28.49 -40.00
C GLU A 462 14.60 -27.86 -39.71
N ALA A 463 13.99 -27.26 -40.74
CA ALA A 463 12.65 -26.68 -40.67
C ALA A 463 11.60 -27.75 -40.33
N ILE A 464 11.65 -28.92 -40.99
CA ILE A 464 10.71 -30.03 -40.76
C ILE A 464 10.88 -30.62 -39.35
N ALA A 465 12.12 -30.78 -38.88
CA ALA A 465 12.39 -31.28 -37.53
C ALA A 465 11.86 -30.33 -36.46
N THR A 466 11.97 -29.01 -36.69
CA THR A 466 11.45 -28.00 -35.76
C THR A 466 9.92 -27.95 -35.78
N ILE A 467 9.28 -27.92 -36.95
CA ILE A 467 7.83 -27.76 -37.05
C ILE A 467 7.10 -29.00 -36.54
N ASP A 468 7.63 -30.21 -36.77
CA ASP A 468 7.04 -31.46 -36.26
C ASP A 468 7.01 -31.45 -34.72
N LYS A 469 8.05 -30.93 -34.06
CA LYS A 469 8.08 -30.77 -32.61
C LYS A 469 7.08 -29.71 -32.13
N THR A 470 6.97 -28.60 -32.84
CA THR A 470 6.02 -27.51 -32.49
C THR A 470 4.57 -27.97 -32.63
N ILE A 471 4.25 -28.73 -33.68
CA ILE A 471 2.92 -29.34 -33.92
C ILE A 471 2.57 -30.36 -32.84
N TYR A 472 3.53 -31.18 -32.41
CA TYR A 472 3.28 -32.18 -31.37
C TYR A 472 2.65 -31.58 -30.10
N SER A 473 3.09 -30.37 -29.72
CA SER A 473 2.56 -29.66 -28.56
C SER A 473 1.33 -28.78 -28.86
N ASN A 474 1.07 -28.42 -30.12
CA ASN A 474 0.03 -27.48 -30.52
C ASN A 474 -0.63 -27.92 -31.86
N PRO A 475 -1.29 -29.08 -31.89
CA PRO A 475 -1.82 -29.66 -33.13
C PRO A 475 -3.02 -28.91 -33.71
N GLU A 476 -3.63 -28.00 -32.95
CA GLU A 476 -4.82 -27.23 -33.34
C GLU A 476 -4.51 -25.99 -34.21
N LEU A 477 -3.24 -25.61 -34.35
CA LEU A 477 -2.85 -24.42 -35.11
C LEU A 477 -2.59 -24.79 -36.58
N TYR A 478 -3.51 -24.41 -37.47
CA TYR A 478 -3.45 -24.77 -38.89
C TYR A 478 -2.22 -24.21 -39.61
N GLN A 479 -1.70 -23.06 -39.17
CA GLN A 479 -0.52 -22.42 -39.76
C GLN A 479 0.71 -23.34 -39.68
N PHE A 480 0.78 -24.20 -38.66
CA PHE A 480 1.90 -25.10 -38.47
C PHE A 480 1.83 -26.26 -39.46
N TRP A 481 0.64 -26.83 -39.64
CA TRP A 481 0.37 -27.85 -40.66
C TRP A 481 0.57 -27.33 -42.08
N TYR A 482 0.18 -26.08 -42.33
CA TYR A 482 0.43 -25.39 -43.58
C TYR A 482 1.93 -25.27 -43.88
N LEU A 483 2.71 -24.71 -42.96
CA LEU A 483 4.17 -24.57 -43.12
C LEU A 483 4.85 -25.94 -43.25
N ARG A 484 4.40 -26.94 -42.49
CA ARG A 484 4.85 -28.33 -42.64
C ARG A 484 4.59 -28.88 -44.04
N GLY A 485 3.41 -28.61 -44.61
CA GLY A 485 3.04 -28.99 -45.98
C GLY A 485 3.98 -28.37 -47.01
N LEU A 486 4.25 -27.07 -46.89
CA LEU A 486 5.21 -26.37 -47.74
C LEU A 486 6.61 -26.98 -47.64
N ILE A 487 7.14 -27.16 -46.42
CA ILE A 487 8.47 -27.73 -46.20
C ILE A 487 8.58 -29.13 -46.83
N LEU A 488 7.57 -29.99 -46.63
CA LEU A 488 7.57 -31.36 -47.18
C LEU A 488 7.50 -31.39 -48.71
N PHE A 489 6.80 -30.43 -49.31
CA PHE A 489 6.76 -30.31 -50.75
C PHE A 489 8.14 -29.98 -51.32
N HIS A 490 8.87 -29.06 -50.69
CA HIS A 490 10.26 -28.73 -51.04
C HIS A 490 11.25 -29.89 -50.77
N LEU A 491 10.96 -30.75 -49.79
CA LEU A 491 11.71 -31.99 -49.52
C LEU A 491 11.36 -33.15 -50.49
N MET A 492 10.59 -32.90 -51.55
CA MET A 492 10.16 -33.90 -52.52
C MET A 492 9.36 -35.05 -51.89
N GLN A 493 8.53 -34.74 -50.88
CA GLN A 493 7.65 -35.70 -50.19
C GLN A 493 6.17 -35.30 -50.37
N PRO A 494 5.66 -35.30 -51.61
CA PRO A 494 4.36 -34.72 -51.94
C PRO A 494 3.18 -35.42 -51.26
N GLU A 495 3.23 -36.72 -50.98
CA GLU A 495 2.16 -37.43 -50.28
C GLU A 495 2.04 -36.97 -48.82
N ARG A 496 3.19 -36.77 -48.14
CA ARG A 496 3.21 -36.25 -46.77
C ARG A 496 2.84 -34.77 -46.72
N ALA A 497 3.21 -34.01 -47.75
CA ALA A 497 2.82 -32.61 -47.92
C ALA A 497 1.30 -32.48 -48.07
N LEU A 498 0.69 -33.30 -48.93
CA LEU A 498 -0.76 -33.35 -49.13
C LEU A 498 -1.48 -33.65 -47.82
N ALA A 499 -1.04 -34.68 -47.09
CA ALA A 499 -1.63 -35.02 -45.79
C ALA A 499 -1.53 -33.87 -44.77
N ALA A 500 -0.43 -33.11 -44.75
CA ALA A 500 -0.28 -31.96 -43.88
C ALA A 500 -1.23 -30.81 -44.27
N LEU A 501 -1.35 -30.53 -45.56
CA LEU A 501 -2.28 -29.51 -46.08
C LEU A 501 -3.74 -29.90 -45.84
N ASP A 502 -4.09 -31.18 -45.97
CA ASP A 502 -5.42 -31.68 -45.64
C ASP A 502 -5.75 -31.49 -44.15
N GLN A 503 -4.78 -31.70 -43.25
CA GLN A 503 -4.95 -31.38 -41.82
C GLN A 503 -5.12 -29.88 -41.60
N ALA A 504 -4.34 -29.03 -42.26
CA ALA A 504 -4.50 -27.57 -42.17
C ALA A 504 -5.91 -27.14 -42.62
N ILE A 505 -6.43 -27.70 -43.72
CA ILE A 505 -7.77 -27.42 -44.27
C ILE A 505 -8.87 -27.95 -43.36
N GLN A 506 -8.67 -29.11 -42.73
CA GLN A 506 -9.60 -29.66 -41.76
C GLN A 506 -9.80 -28.73 -40.55
N ILE A 507 -8.73 -28.07 -40.12
CA ILE A 507 -8.75 -27.08 -39.05
C ILE A 507 -9.33 -25.75 -39.54
N GLN A 508 -8.86 -25.25 -40.69
CA GLN A 508 -9.25 -23.98 -41.29
C GLN A 508 -9.56 -24.14 -42.78
N SER A 509 -10.83 -24.18 -43.14
CA SER A 509 -11.27 -24.48 -44.52
C SER A 509 -11.47 -23.25 -45.41
N ASN A 510 -11.53 -22.05 -44.85
CA ASN A 510 -11.85 -20.80 -45.56
C ASN A 510 -10.61 -19.96 -45.94
N ASP A 511 -9.42 -20.54 -45.87
CA ASP A 511 -8.17 -19.91 -46.29
C ASP A 511 -7.81 -20.38 -47.71
N ALA A 512 -7.84 -19.46 -48.68
CA ALA A 512 -7.64 -19.77 -50.09
C ALA A 512 -6.23 -20.30 -50.38
N ASP A 513 -5.21 -19.84 -49.64
CA ASP A 513 -3.81 -20.22 -49.86
C ASP A 513 -3.60 -21.71 -49.58
N LEU A 514 -4.26 -22.27 -48.56
CA LEU A 514 -4.20 -23.70 -48.26
C LEU A 514 -4.68 -24.56 -49.44
N TRP A 515 -5.75 -24.13 -50.11
CA TRP A 515 -6.32 -24.83 -51.26
C TRP A 515 -5.46 -24.68 -52.52
N ILE A 516 -4.83 -23.52 -52.70
CA ILE A 516 -3.85 -23.28 -53.78
C ILE A 516 -2.65 -24.21 -53.61
N GLU A 517 -2.07 -24.26 -52.41
CA GLU A 517 -0.93 -25.13 -52.14
C GLU A 517 -1.31 -26.60 -52.24
N ARG A 518 -2.50 -27.00 -51.76
CA ARG A 518 -3.03 -28.35 -51.96
C ARG A 518 -3.12 -28.70 -53.45
N SER A 519 -3.63 -27.79 -54.28
CA SER A 519 -3.72 -27.99 -55.73
C SER A 519 -2.35 -28.20 -56.39
N LYS A 520 -1.33 -27.40 -56.01
CA LYS A 520 0.04 -27.55 -56.51
C LYS A 520 0.63 -28.91 -56.15
N VAL A 521 0.43 -29.38 -54.92
CA VAL A 521 0.89 -30.71 -54.48
C VAL A 521 0.17 -31.83 -55.25
N LEU A 522 -1.15 -31.74 -55.42
CA LEU A 522 -1.94 -32.72 -56.19
C LEU A 522 -1.52 -32.77 -57.66
N HIS A 523 -1.22 -31.63 -58.26
CA HIS A 523 -0.70 -31.58 -59.62
C HIS A 523 0.64 -32.31 -59.73
N ALA A 524 1.54 -32.14 -58.75
CA ALA A 524 2.81 -32.86 -58.70
C ALA A 524 2.64 -34.38 -58.47
N LEU A 525 1.52 -34.81 -57.89
CA LEU A 525 1.12 -36.22 -57.75
C LEU A 525 0.38 -36.77 -58.97
N GLU A 526 0.24 -36.01 -60.06
CA GLU A 526 -0.54 -36.34 -61.27
C GLU A 526 -2.05 -36.56 -61.00
N GLN A 527 -2.55 -36.07 -59.85
CA GLN A 527 -3.97 -36.13 -59.47
C GLN A 527 -4.73 -34.91 -60.00
N HIS A 528 -4.81 -34.80 -61.34
CA HIS A 528 -5.27 -33.59 -62.02
C HIS A 528 -6.72 -33.19 -61.71
N GLU A 529 -7.63 -34.15 -61.55
CA GLU A 529 -9.04 -33.85 -61.25
C GLU A 529 -9.20 -33.20 -59.88
N GLU A 530 -8.56 -33.76 -58.85
CA GLU A 530 -8.56 -33.21 -57.50
C GLU A 530 -7.80 -31.88 -57.42
N ALA A 531 -6.72 -31.72 -58.17
CA ALA A 531 -5.97 -30.47 -58.26
C ALA A 531 -6.86 -29.32 -58.79
N ILE A 532 -7.63 -29.57 -59.86
CA ILE A 532 -8.58 -28.61 -60.43
C ILE A 532 -9.70 -28.31 -59.43
N ALA A 533 -10.23 -29.33 -58.74
CA ALA A 533 -11.26 -29.14 -57.73
C ALA A 533 -10.78 -28.24 -56.56
N SER A 534 -9.58 -28.47 -56.04
CA SER A 534 -8.95 -27.62 -55.03
C SER A 534 -8.78 -26.18 -55.52
N TYR A 535 -8.28 -25.99 -56.74
CA TYR A 535 -8.06 -24.67 -57.31
C TYR A 535 -9.36 -23.88 -57.49
N ASN A 536 -10.40 -24.55 -58.02
CA ASN A 536 -11.74 -23.95 -58.14
C ASN A 536 -12.32 -23.57 -56.78
N HIS A 537 -12.06 -24.35 -55.73
CA HIS A 537 -12.47 -24.01 -54.38
C HIS A 537 -11.77 -22.75 -53.87
N ALA A 538 -10.45 -22.63 -54.08
CA ALA A 538 -9.69 -21.43 -53.74
C ALA A 538 -10.23 -20.17 -54.45
N LEU A 539 -10.56 -20.27 -55.74
CA LEU A 539 -11.16 -19.18 -56.51
C LEU A 539 -12.53 -18.78 -55.96
N HIS A 540 -13.35 -19.76 -55.56
CA HIS A 540 -14.65 -19.49 -54.95
C HIS A 540 -14.52 -18.81 -53.58
N LEU A 541 -13.50 -19.17 -52.78
CA LEU A 541 -13.21 -18.46 -51.53
C LEU A 541 -12.74 -17.03 -51.78
N SER A 542 -11.82 -16.85 -52.73
CA SER A 542 -11.25 -15.52 -53.08
C SER A 542 -12.32 -14.56 -53.64
N SER A 543 -13.22 -15.06 -54.49
CA SER A 543 -14.33 -14.28 -55.06
C SER A 543 -15.39 -13.87 -54.03
N LYS A 544 -15.54 -14.60 -52.92
CA LYS A 544 -16.41 -14.20 -51.80
C LYS A 544 -15.79 -13.12 -50.91
N ILE A 545 -14.47 -12.95 -50.96
CA ILE A 545 -13.73 -12.00 -50.11
C ILE A 545 -13.56 -10.64 -50.82
N GLY A 546 -13.91 -10.53 -52.11
CA GLY A 546 -13.93 -9.25 -52.82
C GLY A 546 -12.54 -8.68 -53.05
N ILE A 547 -11.66 -9.46 -53.66
CA ILE A 547 -10.42 -8.97 -54.25
C ILE A 547 -10.62 -9.01 -55.77
N ASP A 548 -10.84 -7.83 -56.36
CA ASP A 548 -10.79 -7.57 -57.80
C ASP A 548 -9.34 -7.61 -58.32
#